data_AF-A0A9W2ZS88-F1
#
_entry.id   AF-A0A9W2ZS88-F1
#
_cell.length_a   1.000
_cell.length_b   1.000
_cell.length_c   1.000
_cell.angle_alpha   90.00
_cell.angle_beta   90.00
_cell.angle_gamma   90.00
#
_symmetry.space_group_name_H-M   'P 1'
#
loop_
_entity.id
_entity.type
_entity.pdbx_description
1 polymer ?
#
loop_
_entity_poly.entity_id
_entity_poly.type
_entity_poly.pdbx_seq_one_letter_code
_entity_poly.pdbx_strand_id
1 'polypeptide(L)'
;MASLCFEMNRSNNAKVKLCSKIHHVPAAMMCVFLYILQASVLDYYLINFINILYIYFLVADLFVLHTLVVSIIFGRTKMVRQRSAELAQTRMMVSLSWVSWLLININTSAKIIIIIEYNAWPVEKDPSFFGPNVFKTAIALSSCIFLFLLATQHDAPLGSDRRTYISDLTDTVVFDILDTVDILEVFFDKEDRARLWKGLDKIILAEATLNLILPAVPLITLSRTHFGLDKPKRPMMHFHQFLVVLVVNLPNLLTRMLLWHGMSLDISPFTLKNIILIGIAMYEFYEHKKEKLEDSRLISLEIGDRNYQQKNVKRRNLGSLPDQTTKPRSKVPEISIELEEPKIYTQVPRVSLV
;
A
#
# COMPACT_ATOMS: atom_id res chain seq x y z
N MET A 1 31.73 37.48 -21.96
CA MET A 1 31.22 36.10 -21.83
C MET A 1 30.87 35.71 -20.39
N ALA A 2 31.71 35.95 -19.38
CA ALA A 2 31.41 35.54 -17.99
C ALA A 2 30.11 36.15 -17.40
N SER A 3 29.82 37.42 -17.70
CA SER A 3 28.57 38.09 -17.24
C SER A 3 27.30 37.48 -17.85
N LEU A 4 27.33 37.11 -19.13
CA LEU A 4 26.23 36.44 -19.83
C LEU A 4 26.00 35.02 -19.30
N CYS A 5 27.08 34.30 -18.98
CA CYS A 5 27.00 32.97 -18.39
C CYS A 5 26.41 33.02 -16.98
N PHE A 6 26.73 34.05 -16.19
CA PHE A 6 26.17 34.26 -14.85
C PHE A 6 24.67 34.60 -14.89
N GLU A 7 24.22 35.44 -15.82
CA GLU A 7 22.80 35.76 -15.98
C GLU A 7 21.98 34.60 -16.53
N MET A 8 22.52 33.81 -17.47
CA MET A 8 21.89 32.58 -17.93
C MET A 8 21.75 31.56 -16.80
N ASN A 9 22.77 31.39 -15.94
CA ASN A 9 22.70 30.50 -14.79
C ASN A 9 21.69 31.01 -13.74
N ARG A 10 21.56 32.32 -13.54
CA ARG A 10 20.58 32.92 -12.61
C ARG A 10 19.15 32.75 -13.10
N SER A 11 18.91 32.97 -14.41
CA SER A 11 17.61 32.78 -15.05
C SER A 11 17.19 31.31 -15.05
N ASN A 12 18.10 30.39 -15.36
CA ASN A 12 17.86 28.95 -15.27
C ASN A 12 17.59 28.51 -13.83
N ASN A 13 18.35 28.99 -12.85
CA ASN A 13 18.08 28.69 -11.44
C ASN A 13 16.74 29.28 -10.94
N ALA A 14 16.32 30.45 -11.43
CA ALA A 14 15.02 31.02 -11.11
C ALA A 14 13.87 30.22 -11.73
N LYS A 15 14.01 29.80 -13.00
CA LYS A 15 13.05 28.92 -13.69
C LYS A 15 12.95 27.55 -13.03
N VAL A 16 14.08 26.95 -12.65
CA VAL A 16 14.12 25.66 -11.92
C VAL A 16 13.50 25.79 -10.54
N LYS A 17 13.77 26.89 -9.80
CA LYS A 17 13.11 27.16 -8.51
C LYS A 17 11.60 27.35 -8.66
N LEU A 18 11.14 28.09 -9.68
CA LEU A 18 9.72 28.30 -9.96
C LEU A 18 9.03 26.99 -10.38
N CYS A 19 9.63 26.23 -11.28
CA CYS A 19 9.14 24.91 -11.72
C CYS A 19 9.05 23.94 -10.52
N SER A 20 10.06 23.93 -9.64
CA SER A 20 10.04 23.11 -8.43
C SER A 20 8.96 23.52 -7.41
N LYS A 21 8.51 24.78 -7.42
CA LYS A 21 7.40 25.25 -6.58
C LYS A 21 6.03 24.97 -7.19
N ILE A 22 5.91 25.02 -8.52
CA ILE A 22 4.64 24.86 -9.24
C ILE A 22 4.30 23.38 -9.44
N HIS A 23 5.28 22.47 -9.44
CA HIS A 23 5.07 21.06 -9.77
C HIS A 23 3.97 20.34 -8.94
N HIS A 24 3.77 20.71 -7.67
CA HIS A 24 2.71 20.11 -6.82
C HIS A 24 1.34 20.79 -6.95
N VAL A 25 1.24 21.90 -7.70
CA VAL A 25 0.00 22.65 -7.94
C VAL A 25 -1.01 21.86 -8.78
N PRO A 26 -0.63 21.34 -9.96
CA PRO A 26 -1.54 20.54 -10.78
C PRO A 26 -2.13 19.35 -10.04
N ALA A 27 -1.31 18.59 -9.29
CA ALA A 27 -1.78 17.41 -8.56
C ALA A 27 -2.86 17.76 -7.52
N ALA A 28 -2.69 18.86 -6.78
CA ALA A 28 -3.72 19.29 -5.83
C ALA A 28 -5.00 19.76 -6.51
N MET A 29 -4.88 20.53 -7.60
CA MET A 29 -6.05 20.99 -8.35
C MET A 29 -6.84 19.81 -8.93
N MET A 30 -6.12 18.82 -9.49
CA MET A 30 -6.73 17.58 -9.96
C MET A 30 -7.38 16.79 -8.83
N CYS A 31 -6.72 16.65 -7.68
CA CYS A 31 -7.29 15.97 -6.51
C CYS A 31 -8.63 16.59 -6.08
N VAL A 32 -8.67 17.91 -5.95
CA VAL A 32 -9.87 18.65 -5.53
C VAL A 32 -10.96 18.58 -6.61
N PHE A 33 -10.60 18.78 -7.87
CA PHE A 33 -11.52 18.70 -8.99
C PHE A 33 -12.19 17.33 -9.09
N LEU A 34 -11.40 16.25 -9.02
CA LEU A 34 -11.92 14.89 -9.10
C LEU A 34 -12.81 14.53 -7.91
N TYR A 35 -12.48 15.00 -6.71
CA TYR A 35 -13.35 14.83 -5.56
C TYR A 35 -14.69 15.56 -5.73
N ILE A 36 -14.67 16.83 -6.18
CA ILE A 36 -15.92 17.58 -6.45
C ILE A 36 -16.74 16.87 -7.51
N LEU A 37 -16.11 16.39 -8.58
CA LEU A 37 -16.78 15.64 -9.64
C LEU A 37 -17.42 14.35 -9.11
N GLN A 38 -16.66 13.55 -8.34
CA GLN A 38 -17.18 12.33 -7.71
C GLN A 38 -18.37 12.62 -6.81
N ALA A 39 -18.24 13.57 -5.88
CA ALA A 39 -19.29 13.94 -4.95
C ALA A 39 -20.56 14.39 -5.70
N SER A 40 -20.40 15.30 -6.66
CA SER A 40 -21.50 15.84 -7.46
C SER A 40 -22.27 14.77 -8.22
N VAL A 41 -21.56 13.78 -8.79
CA VAL A 41 -22.21 12.67 -9.50
C VAL A 41 -23.00 11.80 -8.52
N LEU A 42 -22.44 11.46 -7.36
CA LEU A 42 -23.15 10.65 -6.35
C LEU A 42 -24.36 11.40 -5.78
N ASP A 43 -24.26 12.70 -5.53
CA ASP A 43 -25.39 13.52 -5.07
C ASP A 43 -26.49 13.63 -6.12
N TYR A 44 -26.13 13.72 -7.40
CA TYR A 44 -27.09 13.68 -8.49
C TYR A 44 -27.95 12.41 -8.40
N TYR A 45 -27.34 11.25 -8.15
CA TYR A 45 -28.09 10.00 -8.01
C TYR A 45 -29.05 10.02 -6.81
N LEU A 46 -28.56 10.46 -5.65
CA LEU A 46 -29.38 10.54 -4.43
C LEU A 46 -30.57 11.48 -4.57
N ILE A 47 -30.35 12.67 -5.15
CA ILE A 47 -31.38 13.72 -5.23
C ILE A 47 -32.42 13.38 -6.30
N ASN A 48 -31.98 12.95 -7.49
CA ASN A 48 -32.89 12.77 -8.63
C ASN A 48 -33.63 11.43 -8.61
N PHE A 49 -32.99 10.34 -8.14
CA PHE A 49 -33.60 9.01 -8.17
C PHE A 49 -34.17 8.54 -6.83
N ILE A 50 -33.84 9.19 -5.71
CA ILE A 50 -34.37 8.81 -4.39
C ILE A 50 -35.28 9.91 -3.84
N ASN A 51 -34.69 11.02 -3.38
CA ASN A 51 -35.46 12.10 -2.76
C ASN A 51 -34.62 13.39 -2.68
N ILE A 52 -35.26 14.55 -2.88
CA ILE A 52 -34.63 15.85 -2.70
C ILE A 52 -34.08 16.09 -1.29
N LEU A 53 -34.63 15.40 -0.27
CA LEU A 53 -34.15 15.49 1.11
C LEU A 53 -32.68 15.08 1.25
N TYR A 54 -32.14 14.24 0.36
CA TYR A 54 -30.72 13.85 0.39
C TYR A 54 -29.74 15.00 0.11
N ILE A 55 -30.22 16.22 -0.15
CA ILE A 55 -29.40 17.43 -0.24
C ILE A 55 -28.55 17.70 1.02
N TYR A 56 -28.89 17.12 2.18
CA TYR A 56 -28.04 17.22 3.37
C TYR A 56 -26.63 16.64 3.17
N PHE A 57 -26.45 15.69 2.23
CA PHE A 57 -25.13 15.16 1.89
C PHE A 57 -24.19 16.25 1.36
N LEU A 58 -24.71 17.30 0.71
CA LEU A 58 -23.89 18.44 0.29
C LEU A 58 -23.19 19.12 1.47
N VAL A 59 -23.82 19.16 2.64
CA VAL A 59 -23.19 19.72 3.86
C VAL A 59 -22.03 18.83 4.30
N ALA A 60 -22.20 17.51 4.24
CA ALA A 60 -21.11 16.56 4.51
C ALA A 60 -19.98 16.72 3.47
N ASP A 61 -20.29 16.91 2.20
CA ASP A 61 -19.29 17.12 1.16
C ASP A 61 -18.50 18.41 1.35
N LEU A 62 -19.15 19.50 1.76
CA LEU A 62 -18.45 20.75 2.08
C LEU A 62 -17.47 20.56 3.25
N PHE A 63 -17.86 19.80 4.28
CA PHE A 63 -16.99 19.47 5.41
C PHE A 63 -15.80 18.59 4.99
N VAL A 64 -16.05 17.56 4.17
CA VAL A 64 -15.03 16.66 3.63
C VAL A 64 -14.07 17.44 2.70
N LEU A 65 -14.60 18.28 1.82
CA LEU A 65 -13.84 19.18 0.93
C LEU A 65 -12.92 20.10 1.74
N HIS A 66 -13.46 20.72 2.79
CA HIS A 66 -12.67 21.57 3.68
C HIS A 66 -11.50 20.79 4.29
N THR A 67 -11.76 19.59 4.81
CA THR A 67 -10.72 18.74 5.41
C THR A 67 -9.67 18.30 4.39
N LEU A 68 -10.08 17.97 3.15
CA LEU A 68 -9.18 17.66 2.04
C LEU A 68 -8.27 18.86 1.71
N VAL A 69 -8.83 20.05 1.58
CA VAL A 69 -8.06 21.27 1.28
C VAL A 69 -7.07 21.58 2.39
N VAL A 70 -7.49 21.48 3.66
CA VAL A 70 -6.60 21.67 4.82
C VAL A 70 -5.47 20.64 4.82
N SER A 71 -5.77 19.37 4.53
CA SER A 71 -4.79 18.29 4.43
C SER A 71 -3.74 18.54 3.35
N ILE A 72 -4.15 19.05 2.18
CA ILE A 72 -3.25 19.43 1.09
C ILE A 72 -2.37 20.63 1.49
N ILE A 73 -2.94 21.68 2.09
CA ILE A 73 -2.19 22.86 2.54
C ILE A 73 -1.15 22.46 3.60
N PHE A 74 -1.54 21.60 4.54
CA PHE A 74 -0.65 21.12 5.59
C PHE A 74 0.49 20.27 5.01
N GLY A 75 0.18 19.34 4.09
CA GLY A 75 1.17 18.55 3.35
C GLY A 75 2.19 19.42 2.62
N ARG A 76 1.74 20.48 1.94
CA ARG A 76 2.63 21.46 1.29
C ARG A 76 3.50 22.23 2.25
N THR A 77 2.91 22.73 3.34
CA THR A 77 3.64 23.50 4.36
C THR A 77 4.74 22.64 4.97
N LYS A 78 4.43 21.37 5.23
CA LYS A 78 5.39 20.36 5.68
C LYS A 78 6.53 20.19 4.66
N MET A 79 6.25 19.95 3.38
CA MET A 79 7.30 19.78 2.36
C MET A 79 8.19 21.01 2.21
N VAL A 80 7.61 22.21 2.24
CA VAL A 80 8.39 23.47 2.17
C VAL A 80 9.34 23.60 3.36
N ARG A 81 8.88 23.26 4.58
CA ARG A 81 9.71 23.26 5.79
C ARG A 81 10.78 22.17 5.80
N GLN A 82 10.49 20.99 5.23
CA GLN A 82 11.50 19.94 5.06
C GLN A 82 12.65 20.40 4.17
N ARG A 83 12.36 21.17 3.12
CA ARG A 83 13.38 21.72 2.21
C ARG A 83 14.22 22.81 2.86
N SER A 84 13.70 23.56 3.84
CA SER A 84 14.42 24.67 4.49
C SER A 84 15.38 24.27 5.62
N ALA A 85 15.81 22.99 5.67
CA ALA A 85 16.68 22.43 6.71
C ALA A 85 16.08 22.45 8.15
N GLU A 86 14.83 22.89 8.33
CA GLU A 86 14.09 22.85 9.60
C GLU A 86 13.54 21.43 9.87
N LEU A 87 14.42 20.42 9.78
CA LEU A 87 14.05 19.01 9.88
C LEU A 87 13.45 18.64 11.25
N ALA A 88 13.95 19.24 12.34
CA ALA A 88 13.54 18.90 13.71
C ALA A 88 12.07 19.24 13.99
N GLN A 89 11.61 20.44 13.64
CA GLN A 89 10.22 20.85 13.84
C GLN A 89 9.26 20.11 12.89
N THR A 90 9.74 19.73 11.71
CA THR A 90 8.92 19.07 10.70
C THR A 90 8.67 17.58 10.99
N ARG A 91 9.53 16.94 11.80
CA ARG A 91 9.29 15.59 12.35
C ARG A 91 8.15 15.54 13.38
N MET A 92 7.69 16.67 13.90
CA MET A 92 6.51 16.68 14.79
C MET A 92 5.18 16.79 14.02
N MET A 93 5.21 17.11 12.72
CA MET A 93 4.01 17.29 11.91
C MET A 93 3.60 15.99 11.21
N VAL A 94 2.58 15.32 11.76
CA VAL A 94 1.93 14.15 11.17
C VAL A 94 1.06 14.59 9.98
N SER A 95 1.09 13.85 8.87
CA SER A 95 0.21 14.16 7.72
C SER A 95 -1.25 13.84 8.05
N LEU A 96 -2.15 14.73 7.63
CA LEU A 96 -3.60 14.60 7.77
C LEU A 96 -4.25 13.89 6.57
N SER A 97 -3.46 13.36 5.63
CA SER A 97 -3.96 12.73 4.40
C SER A 97 -4.86 11.54 4.67
N TRP A 98 -4.53 10.72 5.66
CA TRP A 98 -5.34 9.58 6.06
C TRP A 98 -6.71 10.01 6.62
N VAL A 99 -6.78 11.14 7.33
CA VAL A 99 -8.05 11.69 7.85
C VAL A 99 -8.93 12.13 6.69
N SER A 100 -8.39 12.91 5.75
CA SER A 100 -9.13 13.31 4.56
C SER A 100 -9.58 12.10 3.74
N TRP A 101 -8.73 11.09 3.57
CA TRP A 101 -9.07 9.86 2.85
C TRP A 101 -10.22 9.09 3.51
N LEU A 102 -10.16 8.91 4.84
CA LEU A 102 -11.23 8.24 5.58
C LEU A 102 -12.55 8.99 5.46
N LEU A 103 -12.55 10.32 5.62
CA LEU A 103 -13.77 11.11 5.52
C LEU A 103 -14.37 11.06 4.12
N ILE A 104 -13.54 11.14 3.07
CA ILE A 104 -13.97 10.96 1.67
C ILE A 104 -14.64 9.60 1.52
N ASN A 105 -13.98 8.52 1.91
CA ASN A 105 -14.46 7.17 1.62
C ASN A 105 -15.62 6.74 2.53
N ILE A 106 -15.68 7.17 3.79
CA ILE A 106 -16.87 6.94 4.64
C ILE A 106 -18.10 7.61 4.02
N ASN A 107 -17.97 8.86 3.58
CA ASN A 107 -19.06 9.59 2.95
C ASN A 107 -19.44 8.94 1.61
N THR A 108 -18.47 8.66 0.73
CA THR A 108 -18.70 7.97 -0.55
C THR A 108 -19.33 6.59 -0.35
N SER A 109 -18.86 5.78 0.60
CA SER A 109 -19.43 4.47 0.92
C SER A 109 -20.89 4.57 1.39
N ALA A 110 -21.22 5.55 2.23
CA ALA A 110 -22.61 5.77 2.65
C ALA A 110 -23.51 6.08 1.44
N LYS A 111 -23.07 6.94 0.52
CA LYS A 111 -23.81 7.24 -0.72
C LYS A 111 -23.96 5.98 -1.59
N ILE A 112 -22.90 5.20 -1.78
CA ILE A 112 -22.92 3.96 -2.57
C ILE A 112 -23.94 2.95 -2.00
N ILE A 113 -23.90 2.70 -0.69
CA ILE A 113 -24.83 1.78 -0.02
C ILE A 113 -26.27 2.22 -0.27
N ILE A 114 -26.57 3.50 -0.03
CA ILE A 114 -27.91 4.05 -0.22
C ILE A 114 -28.34 3.90 -1.69
N ILE A 115 -27.50 4.27 -2.65
CA ILE A 115 -27.82 4.19 -4.07
C ILE A 115 -28.13 2.74 -4.49
N ILE A 116 -27.35 1.76 -4.01
CA ILE A 116 -27.52 0.34 -4.32
C ILE A 116 -28.76 -0.26 -3.66
N GLU A 117 -29.04 0.06 -2.40
CA GLU A 117 -30.22 -0.42 -1.68
C GLU A 117 -31.53 0.10 -2.30
N TYR A 118 -31.54 1.37 -2.74
CA TYR A 118 -32.72 1.99 -3.36
C TYR A 118 -32.81 1.78 -4.88
N ASN A 119 -31.83 1.11 -5.51
CA ASN A 119 -31.76 0.90 -6.96
C ASN A 119 -31.85 2.21 -7.73
N ALA A 120 -31.15 3.22 -7.22
CA ALA A 120 -31.32 4.61 -7.61
C ALA A 120 -30.57 4.92 -8.90
N TRP A 121 -30.96 4.29 -10.00
CA TRP A 121 -30.44 4.54 -11.35
C TRP A 121 -31.53 4.28 -12.40
N PRO A 122 -31.42 4.89 -13.59
CA PRO A 122 -32.40 4.68 -14.64
C PRO A 122 -32.36 3.23 -15.11
N VAL A 123 -33.53 2.68 -15.43
CA VAL A 123 -33.62 1.35 -16.04
C VAL A 123 -32.92 1.42 -17.40
N GLU A 124 -32.10 0.42 -17.69
CA GLU A 124 -31.19 0.28 -18.85
C GLU A 124 -31.76 0.62 -20.24
N LYS A 125 -33.09 0.75 -20.36
CA LYS A 125 -33.80 1.14 -21.58
C LYS A 125 -33.94 2.66 -21.78
N ASP A 126 -33.59 3.48 -20.80
CA ASP A 126 -33.58 4.94 -20.95
C ASP A 126 -32.19 5.43 -21.38
N PRO A 127 -32.06 6.18 -22.50
CA PRO A 127 -30.80 6.69 -23.03
C PRO A 127 -30.24 7.87 -22.22
N SER A 128 -30.42 7.85 -20.90
CA SER A 128 -29.93 8.90 -20.03
C SER A 128 -28.41 8.77 -19.85
N PHE A 129 -27.70 9.88 -19.94
CA PHE A 129 -26.26 9.95 -19.71
C PHE A 129 -25.87 9.40 -18.33
N PHE A 130 -26.72 9.61 -17.32
CA PHE A 130 -26.51 9.21 -15.92
C PHE A 130 -26.97 7.78 -15.64
N GLY A 131 -26.51 6.81 -16.43
CA GLY A 131 -26.74 5.38 -16.21
C GLY A 131 -25.70 4.70 -15.30
N PRO A 132 -25.80 3.38 -15.07
CA PRO A 132 -24.88 2.61 -14.21
C PRO A 132 -23.39 2.86 -14.48
N ASN A 133 -22.99 3.09 -15.73
CA ASN A 133 -21.60 3.34 -16.10
C ASN A 133 -21.05 4.65 -15.53
N VAL A 134 -21.86 5.71 -15.44
CA VAL A 134 -21.43 6.98 -14.82
C VAL A 134 -21.28 6.80 -13.31
N PHE A 135 -22.16 6.04 -12.68
CA PHE A 135 -22.02 5.67 -11.27
C PHE A 135 -20.75 4.84 -11.01
N LYS A 136 -20.50 3.78 -11.80
CA LYS A 136 -19.25 3.00 -11.74
C LYS A 136 -18.02 3.89 -11.91
N THR A 137 -18.06 4.81 -12.87
CA THR A 137 -16.97 5.77 -13.11
C THR A 137 -16.75 6.67 -11.89
N ALA A 138 -17.81 7.17 -11.25
CA ALA A 138 -17.70 7.98 -10.04
C ALA A 138 -17.03 7.22 -8.90
N ILE A 139 -17.31 5.92 -8.73
CA ILE A 139 -16.60 5.08 -7.75
C ILE A 139 -15.12 4.93 -8.15
N ALA A 140 -14.83 4.66 -9.42
CA ALA A 140 -13.47 4.52 -9.93
C ALA A 140 -12.60 5.78 -9.76
N LEU A 141 -13.22 6.97 -9.71
CA LEU A 141 -12.51 8.23 -9.43
C LEU A 141 -11.78 8.21 -8.08
N SER A 142 -12.20 7.39 -7.11
CA SER A 142 -11.48 7.21 -5.84
C SER A 142 -10.01 6.80 -6.05
N SER A 143 -9.71 5.98 -7.06
CA SER A 143 -8.33 5.58 -7.38
C SER A 143 -7.48 6.77 -7.80
N CYS A 144 -8.04 7.63 -8.66
CA CYS A 144 -7.36 8.84 -9.10
C CYS A 144 -7.20 9.84 -7.96
N ILE A 145 -8.23 10.03 -7.14
CA ILE A 145 -8.20 10.89 -5.95
C ILE A 145 -7.10 10.41 -4.99
N PHE A 146 -6.98 9.10 -4.75
CA PHE A 146 -5.92 8.52 -3.92
C PHE A 146 -4.53 8.88 -4.45
N LEU A 147 -4.27 8.64 -5.74
CA LEU A 147 -2.97 8.92 -6.35
C LEU A 147 -2.59 10.40 -6.27
N PHE A 148 -3.53 11.29 -6.59
CA PHE A 148 -3.27 12.73 -6.52
C PHE A 148 -3.13 13.21 -5.08
N LEU A 149 -3.93 12.69 -4.15
CA LEU A 149 -3.78 12.97 -2.72
C LEU A 149 -2.40 12.54 -2.25
N LEU A 150 -1.97 11.30 -2.54
CA LEU A 150 -0.64 10.80 -2.19
C LEU A 150 0.47 11.70 -2.74
N ALA A 151 0.38 12.09 -4.03
CA ALA A 151 1.34 12.98 -4.67
C ALA A 151 1.41 14.39 -4.04
N THR A 152 0.36 14.83 -3.33
CA THR A 152 0.39 16.11 -2.58
C THR A 152 1.12 16.03 -1.23
N GLN A 153 1.47 14.83 -0.77
CA GLN A 153 1.95 14.60 0.60
C GLN A 153 3.45 14.32 0.71
N HIS A 154 4.12 14.08 -0.42
CA HIS A 154 5.56 13.82 -0.45
C HIS A 154 6.23 14.40 -1.69
N ASP A 155 7.53 14.65 -1.57
CA ASP A 155 8.42 15.14 -2.63
C ASP A 155 9.58 14.15 -2.88
N ALA A 156 9.34 12.86 -2.63
CA ALA A 156 10.32 11.78 -2.83
C ALA A 156 10.93 11.80 -4.24
N PRO A 157 12.26 12.01 -4.38
CA PRO A 157 12.93 11.95 -5.68
C PRO A 157 12.76 10.58 -6.33
N LEU A 158 12.68 10.57 -7.66
CA LEU A 158 12.66 9.34 -8.43
C LEU A 158 13.93 8.52 -8.16
N GLY A 159 13.78 7.21 -7.98
CA GLY A 159 14.87 6.29 -7.68
C GLY A 159 15.42 6.35 -6.24
N SER A 160 14.86 7.17 -5.36
CA SER A 160 15.24 7.18 -3.94
C SER A 160 14.59 6.03 -3.17
N ASP A 161 15.30 5.49 -2.15
CA ASP A 161 14.74 4.51 -1.20
C ASP A 161 13.40 4.96 -0.62
N ARG A 162 13.25 6.28 -0.41
CA ARG A 162 12.02 6.91 0.06
C ARG A 162 10.86 6.72 -0.91
N ARG A 163 11.11 6.87 -2.21
CA ARG A 163 10.09 6.68 -3.26
C ARG A 163 9.71 5.22 -3.41
N THR A 164 10.70 4.32 -3.40
CA THR A 164 10.47 2.86 -3.42
C THR A 164 9.59 2.45 -2.25
N TYR A 165 9.94 2.85 -1.03
CA TYR A 165 9.13 2.57 0.16
C TYR A 165 7.68 3.08 0.07
N ILE A 166 7.46 4.25 -0.53
CA ILE A 166 6.10 4.77 -0.75
C ILE A 166 5.35 3.91 -1.78
N SER A 167 6.00 3.56 -2.90
CA SER A 167 5.43 2.68 -3.94
C SER A 167 5.08 1.32 -3.37
N ASP A 168 6.03 0.65 -2.72
CA ASP A 168 5.85 -0.69 -2.15
C ASP A 168 4.63 -0.79 -1.22
N LEU A 169 4.28 0.32 -0.55
CA LEU A 169 3.15 0.38 0.36
C LEU A 169 1.83 0.80 -0.30
N THR A 170 1.86 1.37 -1.50
CA THR A 170 0.68 1.99 -2.14
C THR A 170 0.37 1.48 -3.55
N ASP A 171 1.25 0.71 -4.18
CA ASP A 171 1.11 0.27 -5.57
C ASP A 171 -0.13 -0.62 -5.80
N THR A 172 -0.57 -1.38 -4.79
CA THR A 172 -1.75 -2.25 -4.92
C THR A 172 -3.07 -1.52 -4.70
N VAL A 173 -3.05 -0.35 -4.05
CA VAL A 173 -4.26 0.36 -3.61
C VAL A 173 -5.18 0.70 -4.78
N VAL A 174 -4.63 1.14 -5.90
CA VAL A 174 -5.42 1.50 -7.08
C VAL A 174 -6.20 0.30 -7.60
N PHE A 175 -5.57 -0.88 -7.60
CA PHE A 175 -6.22 -2.11 -8.02
C PHE A 175 -7.28 -2.56 -7.00
N ASP A 176 -7.06 -2.37 -5.70
CA ASP A 176 -8.07 -2.65 -4.66
C ASP A 176 -9.34 -1.80 -4.83
N ILE A 177 -9.17 -0.52 -5.16
CA ILE A 177 -10.30 0.38 -5.41
C ILE A 177 -11.00 0.01 -6.74
N LEU A 178 -10.26 -0.35 -7.78
CA LEU A 178 -10.89 -0.78 -9.05
C LEU A 178 -11.61 -2.13 -8.92
N ASP A 179 -11.09 -3.06 -8.11
CA ASP A 179 -11.76 -4.32 -7.75
C ASP A 179 -13.13 -4.03 -7.11
N THR A 180 -13.25 -2.95 -6.33
CA THR A 180 -14.53 -2.50 -5.76
C THR A 180 -15.56 -2.14 -6.84
N VAL A 181 -15.14 -1.52 -7.93
CA VAL A 181 -16.07 -1.15 -9.02
C VAL A 181 -16.59 -2.39 -9.72
N ASP A 182 -15.68 -3.35 -9.95
CA ASP A 182 -15.96 -4.60 -10.64
C ASP A 182 -16.83 -5.54 -9.79
N ILE A 183 -16.56 -5.69 -8.48
CA ILE A 183 -17.39 -6.54 -7.62
C ILE A 183 -18.81 -5.99 -7.44
N LEU A 184 -18.97 -4.66 -7.50
CA LEU A 184 -20.29 -4.02 -7.46
C LEU A 184 -21.06 -4.16 -8.77
N GLU A 185 -20.43 -4.65 -9.85
CA GLU A 185 -21.06 -4.81 -11.16
C GLU A 185 -22.32 -5.69 -11.10
N VAL A 186 -22.28 -6.71 -10.25
CA VAL A 186 -23.38 -7.66 -9.99
C VAL A 186 -24.69 -7.00 -9.58
N PHE A 187 -24.67 -5.76 -9.06
CA PHE A 187 -25.88 -5.05 -8.64
C PHE A 187 -26.61 -4.35 -9.78
N PHE A 188 -25.95 -4.10 -10.92
CA PHE A 188 -26.54 -3.36 -12.02
C PHE A 188 -27.31 -4.27 -12.99
N ASP A 189 -26.90 -5.53 -13.11
CA ASP A 189 -27.66 -6.54 -13.84
C ASP A 189 -28.76 -7.13 -12.94
N LYS A 190 -29.99 -7.17 -13.47
CA LYS A 190 -31.15 -7.65 -12.71
C LYS A 190 -31.14 -9.16 -12.49
N GLU A 191 -30.66 -9.92 -13.46
CA GLU A 191 -30.59 -11.37 -13.39
C GLU A 191 -29.52 -11.81 -12.40
N ASP A 192 -28.33 -11.20 -12.49
CA ASP A 192 -27.21 -11.50 -11.61
C ASP A 192 -27.52 -11.12 -10.16
N ARG A 193 -28.15 -9.96 -9.96
CA ARG A 193 -28.62 -9.55 -8.64
C ARG A 193 -29.67 -10.50 -8.07
N ALA A 194 -30.59 -11.01 -8.90
CA ALA A 194 -31.62 -11.95 -8.45
C ALA A 194 -31.05 -13.32 -8.05
N ARG A 195 -29.86 -13.68 -8.55
CA ARG A 195 -29.14 -14.90 -8.16
C ARG A 195 -28.45 -14.79 -6.80
N LEU A 196 -28.28 -13.58 -6.26
CA LEU A 196 -27.65 -13.37 -4.95
C LEU A 196 -28.50 -14.02 -3.84
N TRP A 197 -27.89 -14.94 -3.10
CA TRP A 197 -28.52 -15.48 -1.89
C TRP A 197 -28.59 -14.42 -0.79
N LYS A 198 -29.54 -14.60 0.15
CA LYS A 198 -29.80 -13.62 1.22
C LYS A 198 -28.53 -13.35 2.04
N GLY A 199 -28.09 -12.10 2.07
CA GLY A 199 -26.92 -11.65 2.84
C GLY A 199 -25.64 -11.52 2.02
N LEU A 200 -25.55 -12.13 0.84
CA LEU A 200 -24.39 -11.96 -0.03
C LEU A 200 -24.26 -10.52 -0.54
N ASP A 201 -25.39 -9.90 -0.84
CA ASP A 201 -25.51 -8.48 -1.14
C ASP A 201 -24.81 -7.61 -0.08
N LYS A 202 -25.08 -7.89 1.19
CA LYS A 202 -24.47 -7.16 2.32
C LYS A 202 -23.00 -7.46 2.49
N ILE A 203 -22.57 -8.69 2.23
CA ILE A 203 -21.14 -9.07 2.27
C ILE A 203 -20.37 -8.32 1.18
N ILE A 204 -20.88 -8.31 -0.06
CA ILE A 204 -20.26 -7.60 -1.18
C ILE A 204 -20.19 -6.10 -0.90
N LEU A 205 -21.27 -5.51 -0.37
CA LEU A 205 -21.27 -4.10 0.03
C LEU A 205 -20.26 -3.82 1.15
N ALA A 206 -20.21 -4.66 2.18
CA ALA A 206 -19.24 -4.52 3.26
C ALA A 206 -17.80 -4.59 2.73
N GLU A 207 -17.51 -5.55 1.87
CA GLU A 207 -16.23 -5.72 1.21
C GLU A 207 -15.84 -4.53 0.33
N ALA A 208 -16.76 -4.05 -0.50
CA ALA A 208 -16.59 -2.84 -1.29
C ALA A 208 -16.25 -1.62 -0.42
N THR A 209 -16.96 -1.42 0.70
CA THR A 209 -16.66 -0.31 1.63
C THR A 209 -15.32 -0.48 2.32
N LEU A 210 -14.95 -1.70 2.69
CA LEU A 210 -13.63 -1.98 3.27
C LEU A 210 -12.53 -1.63 2.27
N ASN A 211 -12.63 -2.06 1.01
CA ASN A 211 -11.64 -1.77 -0.03
C ASN A 211 -11.45 -0.26 -0.27
N LEU A 212 -12.49 0.56 -0.09
CA LEU A 212 -12.40 2.02 -0.15
C LEU A 212 -11.73 2.64 1.09
N ILE A 213 -11.95 2.07 2.27
CA ILE A 213 -11.44 2.58 3.55
C ILE A 213 -10.00 2.13 3.81
N LEU A 214 -9.66 0.90 3.45
CA LEU A 214 -8.38 0.25 3.73
C LEU A 214 -7.13 1.00 3.27
N PRO A 215 -7.13 1.78 2.18
CA PRO A 215 -6.00 2.63 1.82
C PRO A 215 -5.63 3.69 2.87
N ALA A 216 -6.47 3.89 3.90
CA ALA A 216 -6.08 4.63 5.09
C ALA A 216 -4.90 3.96 5.84
N VAL A 217 -4.80 2.64 5.87
CA VAL A 217 -3.73 1.89 6.57
C VAL A 217 -2.33 2.23 6.03
N PRO A 218 -2.06 2.14 4.70
CA PRO A 218 -0.78 2.57 4.16
C PRO A 218 -0.55 4.07 4.36
N LEU A 219 -1.59 4.92 4.24
CA LEU A 219 -1.44 6.37 4.51
C LEU A 219 -1.09 6.68 5.97
N ILE A 220 -1.68 5.98 6.94
CA ILE A 220 -1.33 6.10 8.37
C ILE A 220 0.12 5.69 8.59
N THR A 221 0.52 4.57 7.98
CA THR A 221 1.88 4.04 8.07
C THR A 221 2.90 5.02 7.48
N LEU A 222 2.64 5.56 6.29
CA LEU A 222 3.47 6.62 5.67
C LEU A 222 3.48 7.90 6.51
N SER A 223 2.34 8.30 7.07
CA SER A 223 2.25 9.49 7.90
C SER A 223 3.12 9.37 9.15
N ARG A 224 3.15 8.18 9.78
CA ARG A 224 3.97 7.86 10.96
C ARG A 224 5.46 7.73 10.66
N THR A 225 5.85 7.22 9.49
CA THR A 225 7.26 7.13 9.08
C THR A 225 7.76 8.40 8.38
N HIS A 226 6.96 9.48 8.42
CA HIS A 226 7.23 10.74 7.74
C HIS A 226 7.55 10.54 6.24
N PHE A 227 6.79 9.63 5.61
CA PHE A 227 6.94 9.20 4.22
C PHE A 227 8.34 8.64 3.95
N GLY A 228 8.83 7.72 4.80
CA GLY A 228 10.11 7.04 4.62
C GLY A 228 11.35 7.82 5.10
N LEU A 229 11.17 8.89 5.88
CA LEU A 229 12.29 9.59 6.52
C LEU A 229 12.81 8.84 7.76
N ASP A 230 11.91 8.15 8.47
CA ASP A 230 12.27 7.31 9.60
C ASP A 230 12.30 5.85 9.15
N LYS A 231 13.43 5.16 9.41
CA LYS A 231 13.59 3.74 9.04
C LYS A 231 12.83 2.87 10.04
N PRO A 232 11.79 2.14 9.63
CA PRO A 232 11.09 1.22 10.52
C PRO A 232 11.98 0.02 10.89
N LYS A 233 11.69 -0.62 12.03
CA LYS A 233 12.29 -1.91 12.40
C LYS A 233 11.74 -3.00 11.48
N ARG A 234 12.59 -3.50 10.56
CA ARG A 234 12.21 -4.31 9.39
C ARG A 234 11.35 -5.56 9.64
N PRO A 235 11.67 -6.49 10.57
CA PRO A 235 11.03 -7.81 10.57
C PRO A 235 9.56 -7.81 11.05
N MET A 236 9.22 -7.00 12.06
CA MET A 236 7.84 -6.93 12.56
C MET A 236 6.90 -6.20 11.60
N MET A 237 7.46 -5.31 10.77
CA MET A 237 6.70 -4.58 9.76
C MET A 237 6.27 -5.48 8.60
N HIS A 238 7.15 -6.33 8.09
CA HIS A 238 6.81 -7.26 7.00
C HIS A 238 5.73 -8.26 7.42
N PHE A 239 5.78 -8.77 8.65
CA PHE A 239 4.74 -9.67 9.16
C PHE A 239 3.37 -8.97 9.30
N HIS A 240 3.36 -7.74 9.82
CA HIS A 240 2.13 -6.94 9.88
C HIS A 240 1.58 -6.65 8.48
N GLN A 241 2.44 -6.29 7.54
CA GLN A 241 2.06 -6.02 6.15
C GLN A 241 1.51 -7.28 5.47
N PHE A 242 2.14 -8.43 5.66
CA PHE A 242 1.65 -9.73 5.19
C PHE A 242 0.24 -10.05 5.71
N LEU A 243 0.01 -9.88 7.03
CA LEU A 243 -1.31 -10.11 7.62
C LEU A 243 -2.36 -9.15 7.05
N VAL A 244 -2.02 -7.88 6.86
CA VAL A 244 -2.93 -6.91 6.23
C VAL A 244 -3.26 -7.33 4.79
N VAL A 245 -2.27 -7.71 4.00
CA VAL A 245 -2.49 -8.16 2.60
C VAL A 245 -3.41 -9.37 2.57
N LEU A 246 -3.20 -10.37 3.44
CA LEU A 246 -4.07 -11.54 3.52
C LEU A 246 -5.49 -11.18 3.95
N VAL A 247 -5.66 -10.39 5.02
CA VAL A 247 -6.98 -10.02 5.56
C VAL A 247 -7.82 -9.26 4.54
N VAL A 248 -7.20 -8.57 3.59
CA VAL A 248 -7.89 -7.80 2.55
C VAL A 248 -8.10 -8.62 1.27
N ASN A 249 -7.04 -9.22 0.74
CA ASN A 249 -7.10 -9.88 -0.57
C ASN A 249 -7.75 -11.26 -0.50
N LEU A 250 -7.71 -11.94 0.65
CA LEU A 250 -8.32 -13.25 0.80
C LEU A 250 -9.86 -13.18 0.79
N PRO A 251 -10.53 -12.29 1.55
CA PRO A 251 -11.97 -12.09 1.38
C PRO A 251 -12.35 -11.76 -0.05
N ASN A 252 -11.63 -10.82 -0.70
CA ASN A 252 -11.93 -10.43 -2.08
C ASN A 252 -11.85 -11.65 -3.00
N LEU A 253 -10.83 -12.49 -2.84
CA LEU A 253 -10.71 -13.73 -3.59
C LEU A 253 -11.84 -14.72 -3.30
N LEU A 254 -12.23 -14.89 -2.04
CA LEU A 254 -13.31 -15.82 -1.66
C LEU A 254 -14.66 -15.39 -2.25
N THR A 255 -14.99 -14.10 -2.15
CA THR A 255 -16.22 -13.58 -2.75
C THR A 255 -16.19 -13.75 -4.27
N ARG A 256 -15.08 -13.44 -4.93
CA ARG A 256 -14.90 -13.68 -6.37
C ARG A 256 -15.09 -15.14 -6.78
N MET A 257 -14.52 -16.07 -6.01
CA MET A 257 -14.69 -17.50 -6.27
C MET A 257 -16.14 -17.94 -6.08
N LEU A 258 -16.85 -17.36 -5.11
CA LEU A 258 -18.27 -17.62 -4.89
C LEU A 258 -19.13 -17.05 -6.03
N LEU A 259 -18.83 -15.84 -6.51
CA LEU A 259 -19.48 -15.23 -7.67
C LEU A 259 -19.29 -16.09 -8.93
N TRP A 260 -18.05 -16.50 -9.21
CA TRP A 260 -17.71 -17.27 -10.40
C TRP A 260 -18.25 -18.70 -10.36
N HIS A 261 -17.88 -19.50 -9.35
CA HIS A 261 -18.26 -20.91 -9.29
C HIS A 261 -19.66 -21.15 -8.75
N GLY A 262 -20.12 -20.31 -7.83
CA GLY A 262 -21.42 -20.47 -7.18
C GLY A 262 -22.58 -19.92 -8.01
N MET A 263 -22.34 -18.89 -8.83
CA MET A 263 -23.40 -18.19 -9.57
C MET A 263 -23.15 -18.06 -11.08
N SER A 264 -22.09 -18.69 -11.59
CA SER A 264 -21.73 -18.72 -13.01
C SER A 264 -21.51 -17.34 -13.63
N LEU A 265 -21.02 -16.39 -12.83
CA LEU A 265 -20.61 -15.06 -13.31
C LEU A 265 -19.25 -15.15 -14.02
N ASP A 266 -18.98 -14.17 -14.87
CA ASP A 266 -17.72 -14.13 -15.62
C ASP A 266 -16.49 -13.96 -14.70
N ILE A 267 -15.38 -14.56 -15.11
CA ILE A 267 -14.12 -14.40 -14.40
C ILE A 267 -13.57 -12.98 -14.61
N SER A 268 -13.48 -12.21 -13.54
CA SER A 268 -12.87 -10.89 -13.64
C SER A 268 -11.34 -10.92 -13.43
N PRO A 269 -10.56 -10.10 -14.15
CA PRO A 269 -9.11 -10.03 -14.03
C PRO A 269 -8.59 -9.78 -12.61
N PHE A 270 -9.34 -9.10 -11.74
CA PHE A 270 -8.88 -8.87 -10.36
C PHE A 270 -8.87 -10.14 -9.51
N THR A 271 -9.56 -11.21 -9.92
CA THR A 271 -9.44 -12.53 -9.31
C THR A 271 -8.00 -13.04 -9.41
N LEU A 272 -7.38 -12.89 -10.59
CA LEU A 272 -5.98 -13.26 -10.81
C LEU A 272 -5.04 -12.33 -10.04
N LYS A 273 -5.33 -11.02 -9.98
CA LYS A 273 -4.57 -10.06 -9.14
C LYS A 273 -4.55 -10.50 -7.68
N ASN A 274 -5.70 -10.90 -7.11
CA ASN A 274 -5.76 -11.32 -5.70
C ASN A 274 -4.94 -12.61 -5.47
N ILE A 275 -4.98 -13.57 -6.40
CA ILE A 275 -4.14 -14.77 -6.35
C ILE A 275 -2.64 -14.40 -6.40
N ILE A 276 -2.24 -13.55 -7.35
CA ILE A 276 -0.85 -13.13 -7.52
C ILE A 276 -0.34 -12.39 -6.28
N LEU A 277 -1.12 -11.44 -5.74
CA LEU A 277 -0.72 -10.67 -4.55
C LEU A 277 -0.57 -11.55 -3.31
N ILE A 278 -1.49 -12.49 -3.10
CA ILE A 278 -1.36 -13.48 -2.03
C ILE A 278 -0.10 -14.34 -2.25
N GLY A 279 0.17 -14.77 -3.49
CA GLY A 279 1.36 -15.51 -3.86
C GLY A 279 2.66 -14.76 -3.56
N ILE A 280 2.75 -13.49 -3.98
CA ILE A 280 3.91 -12.62 -3.71
C ILE A 280 4.10 -12.44 -2.20
N ALA A 281 3.02 -12.14 -1.47
CA ALA A 281 3.08 -11.94 -0.03
C ALA A 281 3.56 -13.22 0.71
N MET A 282 3.10 -14.40 0.27
CA MET A 282 3.56 -15.68 0.81
C MET A 282 5.04 -15.93 0.50
N TYR A 283 5.49 -15.61 -0.71
CA TYR A 283 6.89 -15.77 -1.13
C TYR A 283 7.82 -14.85 -0.33
N GLU A 284 7.47 -13.57 -0.17
CA GLU A 284 8.24 -12.62 0.63
C GLU A 284 8.33 -13.04 2.10
N PHE A 285 7.22 -13.53 2.66
CA PHE A 285 7.20 -14.04 4.03
C PHE A 285 8.11 -15.27 4.20
N TYR A 286 8.13 -16.17 3.21
CA TYR A 286 9.00 -17.32 3.19
C TYR A 286 10.48 -16.92 3.14
N GLU A 287 10.86 -16.04 2.20
CA GLU A 287 12.24 -15.56 2.07
C GLU A 287 12.72 -14.86 3.35
N HIS A 288 11.87 -14.04 3.97
CA HIS A 288 12.21 -13.39 5.24
C HIS A 288 12.47 -14.39 6.38
N LYS A 289 11.68 -15.48 6.45
CA LYS A 289 11.92 -16.56 7.43
C LYS A 289 13.22 -17.30 7.14
N LYS A 290 13.54 -17.54 5.86
CA LYS A 290 14.76 -18.21 5.42
C LYS A 290 15.99 -17.39 5.80
N GLU A 291 16.02 -16.09 5.49
CA GLU A 291 17.11 -15.17 5.87
C GLU A 291 17.36 -15.18 7.39
N LYS A 292 16.28 -15.09 8.19
CA LYS A 292 16.39 -15.14 9.65
C LYS A 292 16.96 -16.47 10.18
N LEU A 293 16.64 -17.59 9.52
CA LEU A 293 17.19 -18.90 9.85
C LEU A 293 18.68 -19.00 9.48
N GLU A 294 19.09 -18.46 8.35
CA GLU A 294 20.49 -18.39 7.91
C GLU A 294 21.33 -17.52 8.86
N ASP A 295 20.84 -16.34 9.23
CA ASP A 295 21.47 -15.47 10.23
C ASP A 295 21.64 -16.17 11.58
N SER A 296 20.61 -16.88 12.04
CA SER A 296 20.65 -17.62 13.31
C SER A 296 21.68 -18.75 13.27
N ARG A 297 21.85 -19.41 12.11
CA ARG A 297 22.89 -20.44 11.91
C ARG A 297 24.29 -19.82 11.94
N LEU A 298 24.50 -18.70 11.26
CA LEU A 298 25.79 -17.99 11.25
C LEU A 298 26.21 -17.54 12.66
N ILE A 299 25.28 -16.95 13.42
CA ILE A 299 25.52 -16.55 14.82
C ILE A 299 25.88 -17.76 15.69
N SER A 300 25.20 -18.89 15.50
CA SER A 300 25.46 -20.12 16.25
C SER A 300 26.86 -20.68 15.97
N LEU A 301 27.31 -20.63 14.71
CA LEU A 301 28.66 -21.03 14.31
C LEU A 301 29.72 -20.10 14.91
N GLU A 302 29.50 -18.79 14.89
CA GLU A 302 30.43 -17.81 15.45
C GLU A 302 30.58 -17.97 16.98
N ILE A 303 29.48 -18.21 17.69
CA ILE A 303 29.51 -18.52 19.14
C ILE A 303 30.26 -19.83 19.39
N GLY A 304 30.04 -20.85 18.56
CA GLY A 304 30.75 -22.12 18.62
C GLY A 304 32.27 -21.95 18.51
N ASP A 305 32.72 -21.16 17.53
CA ASP A 305 34.15 -20.91 17.29
C ASP A 305 34.78 -20.09 18.44
N ARG A 306 34.11 -19.03 18.92
CA ARG A 306 34.58 -18.28 20.11
C ARG A 306 34.73 -19.17 21.34
N ASN A 307 33.77 -20.07 21.59
CA ASN A 307 33.82 -21.01 22.71
C ASN A 307 34.97 -22.03 22.55
N TYR A 308 35.24 -22.47 21.32
CA TYR A 308 36.36 -23.35 21.00
C TYR A 308 37.72 -22.67 21.25
N GLN A 309 37.88 -21.43 20.78
CA GLN A 309 39.07 -20.62 21.03
C GLN A 309 39.31 -20.41 22.53
N GLN A 310 38.25 -20.09 23.29
CA GLN A 310 38.35 -19.86 24.73
C GLN A 310 38.73 -21.14 25.51
N LYS A 311 38.21 -22.30 25.11
CA LYS A 311 38.64 -23.61 25.66
C LYS A 311 40.11 -23.92 25.35
N ASN A 312 40.58 -23.61 24.15
CA ASN A 312 41.98 -23.84 23.75
C ASN A 312 42.95 -22.93 24.51
N VAL A 313 42.59 -21.65 24.72
CA VAL A 313 43.38 -20.73 25.56
C VAL A 313 43.42 -21.24 27.00
N LYS A 314 42.29 -21.68 27.56
CA LYS A 314 42.23 -22.25 28.92
C LYS A 314 43.07 -23.53 29.04
N ARG A 315 43.09 -24.39 28.02
CA ARG A 315 43.97 -25.58 27.98
C ARG A 315 45.45 -25.23 27.91
N ARG A 316 45.85 -24.23 27.11
CA ARG A 316 47.26 -23.74 27.11
C ARG A 316 47.68 -23.16 28.46
N ASN A 317 46.77 -22.47 29.14
CA ASN A 317 47.02 -21.91 30.46
C ASN A 317 47.00 -22.98 31.58
N LEU A 318 46.38 -24.14 31.37
CA LEU A 318 46.42 -25.29 32.30
C LEU A 318 47.60 -26.24 32.03
N GLY A 319 48.13 -26.24 30.80
CA GLY A 319 49.30 -27.02 30.40
C GLY A 319 50.65 -26.48 30.92
N SER A 320 50.63 -25.45 31.77
CA SER A 320 51.81 -24.93 32.48
C SER A 320 51.96 -25.47 33.91
N LEU A 321 51.11 -26.41 34.35
CA LEU A 321 51.46 -27.26 35.49
C LEU A 321 52.16 -28.53 34.99
N PRO A 322 53.33 -28.90 35.55
CA PRO A 322 54.09 -30.06 35.09
C PRO A 322 53.35 -31.34 35.46
N ASP A 323 52.95 -32.11 34.46
CA ASP A 323 52.30 -33.40 34.65
C ASP A 323 53.37 -34.48 34.85
N GLN A 324 53.39 -35.06 36.06
CA GLN A 324 54.07 -36.31 36.31
C GLN A 324 53.14 -37.46 35.92
N THR A 325 53.74 -38.42 35.21
CA THR A 325 53.34 -39.83 35.02
C THR A 325 52.67 -40.23 33.70
N THR A 326 53.44 -41.06 33.01
CA THR A 326 53.22 -41.85 31.80
C THR A 326 52.11 -42.89 31.93
N LYS A 327 51.26 -43.01 30.89
CA LYS A 327 50.83 -44.32 30.32
C LYS A 327 50.08 -44.14 29.00
N PRO A 328 50.35 -44.95 27.95
CA PRO A 328 49.60 -44.87 26.70
C PRO A 328 48.36 -45.77 26.77
N ARG A 329 47.21 -45.26 26.32
CA ARG A 329 45.99 -46.08 26.17
C ARG A 329 45.32 -45.81 24.81
N SER A 330 45.47 -46.80 23.93
CA SER A 330 44.45 -47.42 23.08
C SER A 330 43.44 -46.55 22.32
N LYS A 331 43.53 -46.66 20.99
CA LYS A 331 42.47 -46.74 19.95
C LYS A 331 41.13 -46.03 20.23
N VAL A 332 40.79 -45.08 19.36
CA VAL A 332 39.43 -44.59 19.09
C VAL A 332 39.25 -44.48 17.57
N PRO A 333 38.05 -44.76 17.01
CA PRO A 333 37.87 -45.08 15.59
C PRO A 333 37.78 -43.85 14.69
N GLU A 334 38.12 -44.08 13.44
CA GLU A 334 37.96 -43.21 12.28
C GLU A 334 36.46 -43.00 11.99
N ILE A 335 35.99 -41.76 12.11
CA ILE A 335 34.65 -41.35 11.67
C ILE A 335 34.85 -40.51 10.41
N SER A 336 34.58 -41.12 9.27
CA SER A 336 34.48 -40.44 7.98
C SER A 336 33.20 -39.61 7.95
N ILE A 337 33.33 -38.29 7.91
CA ILE A 337 32.21 -37.39 7.57
C ILE A 337 32.41 -37.01 6.11
N GLU A 338 31.54 -37.53 5.26
CA GLU A 338 31.45 -37.20 3.84
C GLU A 338 30.94 -35.75 3.73
N LEU A 339 31.80 -34.85 3.23
CA LEU A 339 31.45 -33.47 2.92
C LEU A 339 30.74 -33.45 1.57
N GLU A 340 29.41 -33.29 1.58
CA GLU A 340 28.66 -32.95 0.37
C GLU A 340 28.85 -31.45 0.08
N GLU A 341 29.56 -31.12 -1.00
CA GLU A 341 29.78 -29.75 -1.45
C GLU A 341 28.45 -29.09 -1.91
N PRO A 342 28.18 -27.82 -1.55
CA PRO A 342 27.04 -27.11 -2.11
C PRO A 342 27.30 -26.74 -3.57
N LYS A 343 26.43 -27.22 -4.46
CA LYS A 343 26.36 -26.79 -5.86
C LYS A 343 26.12 -25.28 -5.92
N ILE A 344 27.11 -24.58 -6.46
CA ILE A 344 27.02 -23.18 -6.88
C ILE A 344 25.96 -23.09 -7.99
N TYR A 345 24.79 -22.53 -7.69
CA TYR A 345 23.84 -22.14 -8.72
C TYR A 345 24.18 -20.74 -9.23
N THR A 346 24.45 -20.75 -10.53
CA THR A 346 24.72 -19.64 -11.43
C THR A 346 23.63 -18.57 -11.37
N GLN A 347 24.07 -17.32 -11.52
CA GLN A 347 23.27 -16.10 -11.57
C GLN A 347 22.06 -16.21 -12.51
N VAL A 348 20.87 -15.85 -12.01
CA VAL A 348 19.68 -15.60 -12.82
C VAL A 348 19.65 -14.10 -13.18
N PRO A 349 19.46 -13.72 -14.46
CA PRO A 349 19.47 -12.32 -14.88
C PRO A 349 18.24 -11.57 -14.36
N ARG A 350 18.45 -10.31 -13.95
CA ARG A 350 17.39 -9.34 -13.67
C ARG A 350 16.53 -9.16 -14.92
N VAL A 351 15.26 -9.55 -14.84
CA VAL A 351 14.24 -9.13 -15.79
C VAL A 351 13.79 -7.73 -15.37
N SER A 352 14.12 -6.74 -16.19
CA SER A 352 13.57 -5.40 -16.12
C SER A 352 12.17 -5.44 -16.75
N LEU A 353 11.13 -5.25 -15.93
CA LEU A 353 9.78 -5.00 -16.44
C LEU A 353 9.65 -3.50 -16.72
N VAL A 354 9.40 -3.18 -17.99
CA VAL A 354 9.01 -1.88 -18.55
C VAL A 354 7.51 -1.66 -18.36
#